data_AF-A0A1N6XRH2-F1
#
_entry.id   AF-A0A1N6XRH2-F1
#
_cell.length_a   1.000
_cell.length_b   1.000
_cell.length_c   1.000
_cell.angle_alpha   90.00
_cell.angle_beta   90.00
_cell.angle_gamma   90.00
#
_symmetry.space_group_name_H-M   'P 1'
#
loop_
_entity.id
_entity.type
_entity.pdbx_description
1 polymer ?
#
loop_
_entity_poly.entity_id
_entity_poly.type
_entity_poly.pdbx_seq_one_letter_code
_entity_poly.pdbx_strand_id
1 'polypeptide(L)' 'MIEQTDQFIIDAYKKAVELKLDPEFLRLLEEELKRRNLTIHE' A
#
# COMPACT_ATOMS: atom_id res chain seq x y z
N MET A 1 16.41 -5.95 -4.61
CA MET A 1 15.39 -5.05 -4.03
C MET A 1 14.92 -5.70 -2.76
N ILE A 2 15.01 -5.01 -1.62
CA ILE A 2 14.58 -5.53 -0.32
C ILE A 2 13.10 -5.91 -0.46
N GLU A 3 12.75 -7.17 -0.20
CA GLU A 3 11.35 -7.59 -0.11
C GLU A 3 10.68 -6.70 0.93
N GLN A 4 9.83 -5.76 0.49
CA GLN A 4 8.98 -5.03 1.43
C GLN A 4 8.04 -6.05 2.05
N THR A 5 8.07 -6.17 3.37
CA THR A 5 7.18 -7.07 4.10
C THR A 5 5.73 -6.61 3.89
N ASP A 6 4.79 -7.53 4.08
CA ASP A 6 3.37 -7.22 3.93
C ASP A 6 2.92 -6.08 4.85
N GLN A 7 3.48 -6.04 6.07
CA GLN A 7 3.25 -4.94 7.01
C GLN A 7 3.74 -3.59 6.47
N PHE A 8 4.92 -3.56 5.84
CA PHE A 8 5.44 -2.33 5.26
C PHE A 8 4.53 -1.78 4.15
N ILE A 9 4.01 -2.65 3.27
CA ILE A 9 3.09 -2.23 2.20
C ILE A 9 1.80 -1.67 2.77
N ILE A 10 1.23 -2.31 3.80
CA ILE A 10 0.02 -1.84 4.48
C ILE A 10 0.26 -0.46 5.11
N ASP A 11 1.37 -0.29 5.84
CA ASP A 11 1.70 0.98 6.50
C ASP A 11 1.97 2.09 5.48
N ALA A 12 2.65 1.78 4.38
CA ALA A 12 2.90 2.70 3.28
C ALA A 12 1.60 3.18 2.63
N TYR A 13 0.65 2.28 2.35
CA TYR A 13 -0.66 2.66 1.82
C TYR A 13 -1.45 3.53 2.79
N LYS A 14 -1.55 3.12 4.06
CA LYS A 14 -2.25 3.92 5.09
C LYS A 14 -1.66 5.33 5.19
N LYS A 15 -0.33 5.45 5.17
CA LYS A 15 0.32 6.76 5.24
C LYS A 15 0.13 7.58 3.98
N ALA A 16 0.16 6.96 2.81
CA ALA A 16 -0.07 7.64 1.54
C ALA A 16 -1.49 8.23 1.45
N VAL A 17 -2.50 7.49 1.94
CA VAL A 17 -3.88 7.97 2.05
C VAL A 17 -3.99 9.14 3.03
N GLU A 18 -3.39 9.04 4.22
CA GLU A 18 -3.39 10.12 5.23
C GLU A 18 -2.78 11.42 4.68
N LEU A 19 -1.67 11.30 3.94
CA LEU A 19 -0.96 12.43 3.33
C LEU A 19 -1.62 12.95 2.05
N LYS A 20 -2.70 12.32 1.58
CA LYS A 20 -3.39 12.64 0.32
C LYS A 20 -2.42 12.71 -0.86
N LEU A 21 -1.56 11.69 -0.97
CA LEU A 21 -0.61 11.60 -2.07
C LEU A 21 -1.32 11.40 -3.41
N ASP A 22 -0.53 11.50 -4.48
CA ASP A 22 -1.02 11.40 -5.84
C ASP A 22 -1.86 10.11 -6.08
N PRO A 23 -3.03 10.21 -6.74
CA PRO A 23 -3.89 9.05 -6.98
C PRO A 23 -3.24 7.92 -7.77
N GLU A 24 -2.30 8.21 -8.68
CA GLU A 24 -1.58 7.18 -9.41
C GLU A 24 -0.64 6.40 -8.48
N PHE A 25 -0.01 7.09 -7.54
CA PHE A 25 0.81 6.44 -6.51
C PHE A 25 -0.04 5.54 -5.60
N LEU A 26 -1.23 6.00 -5.19
CA LEU A 26 -2.17 5.18 -4.41
C LEU A 26 -2.59 3.92 -5.19
N ARG A 27 -2.90 4.06 -6.48
CA ARG A 27 -3.27 2.93 -7.35
C ARG A 27 -2.16 1.87 -7.42
N LEU A 28 -0.89 2.27 -7.49
CA LEU A 28 0.23 1.34 -7.50
C LEU A 28 0.32 0.53 -6.21
N LEU A 29 0.07 1.17 -5.06
CA LEU A 29 0.03 0.47 -3.76
C LEU A 29 -1.17 -0.47 -3.64
N GLU A 30 -2.34 -0.09 -4.17
CA GLU A 30 -3.53 -0.95 -4.22
C GLU A 30 -3.30 -2.19 -5.08
N GLU A 31 -2.64 -2.04 -6.22
CA GLU A 31 -2.28 -3.15 -7.09
C GLU A 31 -1.31 -4.11 -6.39
N GLU A 32 -0.36 -3.58 -5.62
CA GLU A 32 0.60 -4.38 -4.87
C GLU A 32 -0.05 -5.12 -3.69
N LEU A 33 -0.95 -4.46 -2.94
CA LEU A 33 -1.78 -5.09 -1.91
C LEU A 33 -2.61 -6.23 -2.48
N LYS A 34 -3.27 -6.00 -3.63
CA LYS A 34 -4.07 -7.00 -4.33
C LYS A 34 -3.22 -8.17 -4.82
N ARG A 35 -2.04 -7.90 -5.40
CA ARG A 35 -1.10 -8.93 -5.87
C ARG A 35 -0.66 -9.87 -4.74
N ARG A 36 -0.54 -9.35 -3.53
CA ARG A 36 -0.14 -10.09 -2.32
C ARG A 36 -1.31 -10.67 -1.53
N ASN A 37 -2.55 -10.42 -1.97
CA ASN A 37 -3.77 -10.81 -1.26
C ASN A 37 -3.83 -10.24 0.17
N LEU A 38 -3.39 -8.99 0.35
CA LEU A 38 -3.42 -8.28 1.63
C LEU A 38 -4.70 -7.46 1.75
N THR A 39 -5.49 -7.76 2.78
CA THR A 39 -6.66 -6.96 3.17
C THR A 39 -6.28 -5.96 4.23
N ILE A 40 -6.64 -4.70 4.00
CA ILE A 40 -6.57 -3.67 5.03
C ILE A 40 -7.87 -3.78 5.83
N HIS A 41 -7.76 -4.38 7.02
CA HIS A 41 -8.82 -4.31 8.01
C HIS A 41 -8.70 -2.96 8.74
N GLU A 42 -9.80 -2.21 8.75
CA GLU A 42 -9.96 -0.96 9.52
C GLU A 42 -10.05 -1.25 11.03
#